data_AF-A0A4Q3S648-F1
#
_entry.id   AF-A0A4Q3S648-F1
#
_cell.length_a   1.000
_cell.length_b   1.000
_cell.length_c   1.000
_cell.angle_alpha   90.00
_cell.angle_beta   90.00
_cell.angle_gamma   90.00
#
_symmetry.space_group_name_H-M   'P 1'
#
loop_
_entity.id
_entity.type
_entity.pdbx_description
1 polymer ?
#
loop_
_entity_poly.entity_id
_entity_poly.type
_entity_poly.pdbx_seq_one_letter_code
_entity_poly.pdbx_strand_id
1 'polypeptide(L)'
;MRFLNLLLAASLTLSPMVATPALAAPPTSRVDTEAEVMTLLGDIVAWSAPLNQLMTDSNALGLEMIDVVAQAMEPGRKGAEGRAWINGWLARADSELARQRAALAAVPPMSPDLDRRYRSLGPTAVRQVEGFQTLPSVVRGVIDDTDSLLNRLRPLLIKAASGDTKAKLEIARHTLSGTRLAIRNENALLDLAIVMSNRPDHPQVALSKSAKASNEASMLALEYLERQLNGETPDPVAAGKAMQAKVALSRAEAANAWPNARKIKAEIGGSLPAGPLKTSFNTALDTYEESGQVETRIADSLGAIADRLASGNSVVDPDGDAWSAIEPLVERRTAIQARRVSLFQQR
;
A
#
# COMPACT_ATOMS: atom_id res chain seq x y z
N MET A 1 -20.69 2.12 -3.49
CA MET A 1 -19.72 3.24 -3.59
C MET A 1 -18.81 3.29 -2.36
N ARG A 2 -19.30 3.51 -1.13
CA ARG A 2 -18.47 3.47 0.10
C ARG A 2 -17.57 2.23 0.24
N PHE A 3 -18.11 1.05 -0.04
CA PHE A 3 -17.35 -0.22 -0.01
C PHE A 3 -16.15 -0.27 -0.98
N LEU A 4 -16.21 0.39 -2.14
CA LEU A 4 -15.07 0.47 -3.08
C LEU A 4 -14.04 1.51 -2.62
N ASN A 5 -14.50 2.62 -2.04
CA ASN A 5 -13.63 3.62 -1.41
C ASN A 5 -12.81 3.00 -0.26
N LEU A 6 -13.41 2.08 0.49
CA LEU A 6 -12.78 1.35 1.61
C LEU A 6 -11.73 0.32 1.15
N LEU A 7 -12.02 -0.40 0.06
CA LEU A 7 -11.10 -1.36 -0.54
C LEU A 7 -9.92 -0.70 -1.24
N LEU A 8 -10.14 0.47 -1.85
CA LEU A 8 -9.07 1.30 -2.36
C LEU A 8 -8.31 1.95 -1.21
N ALA A 9 -8.94 2.53 -0.19
CA ALA A 9 -8.23 3.05 1.00
C ALA A 9 -7.26 2.01 1.57
N ALA A 10 -7.68 0.74 1.67
CA ALA A 10 -6.84 -0.38 2.11
C ALA A 10 -5.57 -0.61 1.27
N SER A 11 -5.62 -0.24 -0.01
CA SER A 11 -4.52 -0.33 -0.99
C SER A 11 -3.58 0.88 -1.05
N LEU A 12 -3.95 1.97 -0.40
CA LEU A 12 -3.35 3.30 -0.64
C LEU A 12 -2.50 3.80 0.52
N THR A 13 -2.55 3.07 1.62
CA THR A 13 -1.92 3.38 2.90
C THR A 13 -0.50 2.89 3.10
N LEU A 14 0.04 2.18 2.11
CA LEU A 14 1.40 1.66 2.16
C LEU A 14 2.29 2.47 1.21
N SER A 15 2.78 3.61 1.71
CA SER A 15 4.06 4.15 1.22
C SER A 15 5.10 3.03 1.26
N PRO A 16 6.06 3.00 0.31
CA PRO A 16 7.16 2.06 0.33
C PRO A 16 7.68 1.93 1.76
N MET A 17 7.63 0.70 2.26
CA MET A 17 8.18 0.33 3.54
C MET A 17 9.65 0.71 3.52
N VAL A 18 9.95 1.90 4.01
CA VAL A 18 11.33 2.37 4.19
C VAL A 18 12.01 1.35 5.07
N ALA A 19 13.18 0.89 4.62
CA ALA A 19 13.96 -0.15 5.27
C ALA A 19 13.97 0.08 6.79
N THR A 20 13.38 -0.85 7.52
CA THR A 20 13.85 -1.07 8.87
C THR A 20 15.32 -1.42 8.70
N PRO A 21 16.26 -0.72 9.36
CA PRO A 21 17.66 -1.01 9.23
C PRO A 21 17.85 -2.45 9.67
N ALA A 22 18.00 -3.36 8.70
CA ALA A 22 18.71 -4.59 8.97
C ALA A 22 20.15 -4.12 9.14
N LEU A 23 20.46 -3.63 10.35
CA LEU A 23 21.82 -3.41 10.79
C LEU A 23 22.48 -4.78 10.72
N ALA A 24 23.07 -5.07 9.58
CA ALA A 24 24.32 -5.80 9.57
C ALA A 24 25.19 -5.06 10.58
N ALA A 25 25.53 -5.74 11.68
CA ALA A 25 26.40 -5.19 12.69
C ALA A 25 27.59 -4.52 11.97
N PRO A 26 27.89 -3.25 12.24
CA PRO A 26 28.99 -2.58 11.56
C PRO A 26 30.27 -3.40 11.79
N PRO A 27 31.11 -3.61 10.76
CA PRO A 27 32.40 -4.25 10.97
C PRO A 27 33.15 -3.46 12.04
N THR A 28 33.75 -4.20 12.98
CA THR A 28 34.26 -3.74 14.29
C THR A 28 35.45 -2.76 14.23
N SER A 29 35.70 -2.10 13.11
CA SER A 29 36.87 -1.24 12.95
C SER A 29 36.58 0.02 12.13
N ARG A 30 36.71 1.18 12.81
CA ARG A 30 36.99 2.55 12.29
C ARG A 30 35.84 3.46 11.83
N VAL A 31 34.71 3.48 12.52
CA VAL A 31 33.73 4.58 12.33
C VAL A 31 33.17 5.02 13.68
N ASP A 32 32.89 6.32 13.84
CA ASP A 32 31.86 6.80 14.76
C ASP A 32 30.49 6.26 14.29
N THR A 33 30.28 4.95 14.48
CA THR A 33 29.32 4.10 13.73
C THR A 33 27.89 4.56 13.85
N GLU A 34 27.51 5.17 14.98
CA GLU A 34 26.15 5.63 15.22
C GLU A 34 25.79 6.83 14.35
N ALA A 35 26.66 7.85 14.30
CA ALA A 35 26.43 9.05 13.50
C ALA A 35 26.46 8.76 11.99
N GLU A 36 27.37 7.87 11.55
CA GLU A 36 27.42 7.44 10.15
C GLU A 36 26.20 6.60 9.76
N VAL A 37 25.77 5.63 10.59
CA VAL A 37 24.55 4.85 10.33
C VAL A 37 23.33 5.75 10.27
N MET A 38 23.15 6.66 11.23
CA MET A 38 22.04 7.61 11.23
C MET A 38 22.09 8.55 10.01
N THR A 39 23.28 8.92 9.55
CA THR A 39 23.45 9.70 8.31
C THR A 39 23.04 8.90 7.08
N LEU A 40 23.51 7.66 6.94
CA LEU A 40 23.15 6.80 5.80
C LEU A 40 21.65 6.49 5.75
N LEU A 41 21.02 6.28 6.91
CA LEU A 41 19.57 6.11 7.02
C LEU A 41 18.82 7.40 6.67
N GLY A 42 19.31 8.56 7.13
CA GLY A 42 18.74 9.85 6.76
C GLY A 42 18.83 10.13 5.26
N ASP A 43 19.99 9.85 4.65
CA ASP A 43 20.24 10.07 3.22
C ASP A 43 19.35 9.18 2.34
N ILE A 44 19.16 7.91 2.71
CA ILE A 44 18.30 7.00 1.94
C ILE A 44 16.81 7.31 2.11
N VAL A 45 16.41 7.77 3.30
CA VAL A 45 15.05 8.31 3.54
C VAL A 45 14.82 9.56 2.69
N ALA A 46 15.78 10.49 2.67
CA ALA A 46 15.69 11.71 1.88
C ALA A 46 15.61 11.40 0.38
N TRP A 47 16.42 10.46 -0.10
CA TRP A 47 16.40 10.05 -1.51
C TRP A 47 15.07 9.38 -1.91
N SER A 48 14.49 8.54 -1.04
CA SER A 48 13.23 7.84 -1.32
C SER A 48 11.98 8.71 -1.09
N ALA A 49 12.09 9.83 -0.37
CA ALA A 49 10.95 10.68 -0.02
C ALA A 49 10.12 11.16 -1.24
N PRO A 50 10.71 11.66 -2.35
CA PRO A 50 9.94 12.05 -3.53
C PRO A 50 9.18 10.88 -4.17
N LEU A 51 9.75 9.67 -4.17
CA LEU A 51 9.10 8.47 -4.69
C LEU A 51 7.91 8.06 -3.81
N ASN A 52 8.04 8.17 -2.49
CA ASN A 52 6.96 7.92 -1.55
C ASN A 52 5.81 8.94 -1.71
N GLN A 53 6.13 10.21 -1.95
CA GLN A 53 5.12 11.23 -2.22
C GLN A 53 4.39 10.96 -3.54
N LEU A 54 5.11 10.59 -4.60
CA LEU A 54 4.51 10.21 -5.88
C LEU A 54 3.54 9.03 -5.76
N MET A 55 3.89 8.03 -4.94
CA MET A 55 2.99 6.93 -4.61
C MET A 55 1.74 7.45 -3.91
N THR A 56 1.89 8.34 -2.92
CA THR A 56 0.77 8.93 -2.17
C THR A 56 -0.15 9.74 -3.09
N ASP A 57 0.43 10.53 -4.00
CA ASP A 57 -0.31 11.35 -4.96
C ASP A 57 -1.04 10.48 -6.00
N SER A 58 -0.38 9.45 -6.53
CA SER A 58 -0.99 8.48 -7.45
C SER A 58 -2.16 7.77 -6.78
N ASN A 59 -1.98 7.42 -5.52
CA ASN A 59 -2.98 6.76 -4.70
C ASN A 59 -4.20 7.67 -4.42
N ALA A 60 -3.94 8.93 -4.04
CA ALA A 60 -5.00 9.92 -3.81
C ALA A 60 -5.81 10.17 -5.08
N LEU A 61 -5.14 10.27 -6.24
CA LEU A 61 -5.82 10.37 -7.53
C LEU A 61 -6.71 9.14 -7.79
N GLY A 62 -6.22 7.94 -7.45
CA GLY A 62 -6.99 6.69 -7.51
C GLY A 62 -8.29 6.72 -6.69
N LEU A 63 -8.27 7.19 -5.44
CA LEU A 63 -9.48 7.38 -4.61
C LEU A 63 -10.44 8.36 -5.25
N GLU A 64 -9.90 9.47 -5.71
CA GLU A 64 -10.69 10.52 -6.29
C GLU A 64 -11.40 10.04 -7.56
N MET A 65 -10.78 9.13 -8.35
CA MET A 65 -11.48 8.51 -9.48
C MET A 65 -12.75 7.77 -9.03
N ILE A 66 -12.74 7.09 -7.88
CA ILE A 66 -13.91 6.39 -7.35
C ILE A 66 -14.99 7.39 -6.93
N ASP A 67 -14.60 8.46 -6.25
CA ASP A 67 -15.52 9.50 -5.80
C ASP A 67 -16.16 10.23 -6.98
N VAL A 68 -15.39 10.48 -8.04
CA VAL A 68 -15.90 11.05 -9.28
C VAL A 68 -16.83 10.08 -9.99
N VAL A 69 -16.52 8.79 -9.99
CA VAL A 69 -17.46 7.77 -10.46
C VAL A 69 -18.76 7.84 -9.64
N ALA A 70 -18.70 7.95 -8.32
CA ALA A 70 -19.88 8.02 -7.46
C ALA A 70 -20.76 9.22 -7.79
N GLN A 71 -20.12 10.38 -7.92
CA GLN A 71 -20.80 11.63 -8.26
C GLN A 71 -21.36 11.59 -9.68
N ALA A 72 -20.63 11.04 -10.66
CA ALA A 72 -21.13 10.87 -12.03
C ALA A 72 -22.37 9.95 -12.10
N MET A 73 -22.54 9.06 -11.11
CA MET A 73 -23.70 8.20 -10.99
C MET A 73 -24.94 8.93 -10.43
N GLU A 74 -24.79 10.09 -9.77
CA GLU A 74 -25.90 10.82 -9.18
C GLU A 74 -26.92 11.36 -10.21
N PRO A 75 -28.20 11.51 -9.84
CA PRO A 75 -29.24 12.00 -10.76
C PRO A 75 -29.00 13.43 -11.27
N GLY A 76 -28.42 14.31 -10.45
CA GLY A 76 -28.20 15.73 -10.74
C GLY A 76 -26.98 16.04 -11.61
N ARG A 77 -26.12 15.04 -11.91
CA ARG A 77 -24.88 15.22 -12.69
C ARG A 77 -25.09 14.81 -14.15
N LYS A 78 -26.00 15.48 -14.86
CA LYS A 78 -26.34 15.17 -16.26
C LYS A 78 -26.36 16.41 -17.15
N GLY A 79 -26.29 16.23 -18.47
CA GLY A 79 -26.48 17.28 -19.45
C GLY A 79 -25.23 18.13 -19.69
N ALA A 80 -25.40 19.44 -19.95
CA ALA A 80 -24.28 20.33 -20.23
C ALA A 80 -23.42 20.57 -18.99
N GLU A 81 -24.05 20.75 -17.82
CA GLU A 81 -23.36 20.99 -16.55
C GLU A 81 -22.57 19.76 -16.07
N GLY A 82 -23.17 18.57 -16.15
CA GLY A 82 -22.48 17.31 -15.86
C GLY A 82 -21.25 17.10 -16.76
N ARG A 83 -21.38 17.42 -18.06
CA ARG A 83 -20.27 17.36 -19.02
C ARG A 83 -19.17 18.39 -18.73
N ALA A 84 -19.54 19.62 -18.40
CA ALA A 84 -18.56 20.66 -18.05
C ALA A 84 -17.78 20.28 -16.78
N TRP A 85 -18.47 19.77 -15.77
CA TRP A 85 -17.86 19.29 -14.53
C TRP A 85 -16.89 18.13 -14.77
N ILE A 86 -17.31 17.07 -15.49
CA ILE A 86 -16.43 15.91 -15.71
C ILE A 86 -15.22 16.28 -16.56
N ASN A 87 -15.37 17.15 -17.56
CA ASN A 87 -14.24 17.63 -18.36
C ASN A 87 -13.27 18.48 -17.53
N GLY A 88 -13.78 19.31 -16.62
CA GLY A 88 -12.93 20.06 -15.68
C GLY A 88 -12.14 19.13 -14.75
N TRP A 89 -12.78 18.08 -14.23
CA TRP A 89 -12.09 17.08 -13.42
C TRP A 89 -11.04 16.30 -14.22
N LEU A 90 -11.38 15.84 -15.43
CA LEU A 90 -10.46 15.13 -16.32
C LEU A 90 -9.22 15.97 -16.63
N ALA A 91 -9.38 17.27 -16.92
CA ALA A 91 -8.27 18.17 -17.17
C ALA A 91 -7.33 18.31 -15.95
N ARG A 92 -7.90 18.35 -14.73
CA ARG A 92 -7.13 18.37 -13.49
C ARG A 92 -6.40 17.03 -13.27
N ALA A 93 -7.05 15.90 -13.51
CA ALA A 93 -6.44 14.57 -13.42
C ALA A 93 -5.28 14.40 -14.41
N ASP A 94 -5.44 14.89 -15.65
CA ASP A 94 -4.38 14.89 -16.67
C ASP A 94 -3.19 15.75 -16.24
N SER A 95 -3.45 16.94 -15.69
CA SER A 95 -2.42 17.82 -15.14
C SER A 95 -1.66 17.16 -14.00
N GLU A 96 -2.37 16.45 -13.12
CA GLU A 96 -1.79 15.74 -11.99
C GLU A 96 -0.91 14.55 -12.42
N LEU A 97 -1.37 13.73 -13.38
CA LEU A 97 -0.54 12.67 -13.97
C LEU A 97 0.70 13.22 -14.68
N ALA A 98 0.56 14.33 -15.42
CA ALA A 98 1.69 15.00 -16.05
C ALA A 98 2.71 15.50 -15.02
N ARG A 99 2.24 16.09 -13.91
CA ARG A 99 3.07 16.51 -12.78
C ARG A 99 3.80 15.32 -12.15
N GLN A 100 3.10 14.21 -11.91
CA GLN A 100 3.69 12.99 -11.34
C GLN A 100 4.78 12.40 -12.25
N ARG A 101 4.53 12.33 -13.57
CA ARG A 101 5.52 11.87 -14.56
C ARG A 101 6.75 12.77 -14.59
N ALA A 102 6.55 14.09 -14.60
CA ALA A 102 7.65 15.06 -14.58
C ALA A 102 8.46 14.96 -13.28
N ALA A 103 7.79 14.84 -12.14
CA ALA A 103 8.44 14.67 -10.84
C ALA A 103 9.21 13.34 -10.76
N LEU A 104 8.67 12.23 -11.27
CA LEU A 104 9.38 10.95 -11.34
C LEU A 104 10.64 11.06 -12.22
N ALA A 105 10.54 11.71 -13.38
CA ALA A 105 11.67 11.93 -14.27
C ALA A 105 12.75 12.84 -13.66
N ALA A 106 12.36 13.72 -12.73
CA ALA A 106 13.27 14.60 -12.00
C ALA A 106 13.93 13.94 -10.78
N VAL A 107 13.50 12.74 -10.35
CA VAL A 107 14.14 12.02 -9.24
C VAL A 107 15.57 11.63 -9.67
N PRO A 108 16.61 12.16 -9.01
CA PRO A 108 17.97 11.80 -9.36
C PRO A 108 18.24 10.33 -9.03
N PRO A 109 19.10 9.64 -9.81
CA PRO A 109 19.60 8.34 -9.40
C PRO A 109 20.28 8.45 -8.04
N MET A 110 20.33 7.35 -7.30
CA MET A 110 21.06 7.29 -6.05
C MET A 110 22.52 7.71 -6.29
N SER A 111 23.06 8.60 -5.44
CA SER A 111 24.41 9.12 -5.66
C SER A 111 25.45 7.98 -5.58
N PRO A 112 26.51 8.00 -6.41
CA PRO A 112 27.54 6.96 -6.37
C PRO A 112 28.22 6.83 -5.00
N ASP A 113 28.33 7.95 -4.26
CA ASP A 113 28.90 7.93 -2.90
C ASP A 113 27.97 7.23 -1.90
N LEU A 114 26.66 7.53 -1.95
CA LEU A 114 25.66 6.88 -1.10
C LEU A 114 25.59 5.37 -1.39
N ASP A 115 25.54 4.98 -2.67
CA ASP A 115 25.55 3.56 -3.07
C ASP A 115 26.82 2.85 -2.57
N ARG A 116 28.00 3.45 -2.77
CA ARG A 116 29.28 2.90 -2.28
C ARG A 116 29.30 2.72 -0.76
N ARG A 117 28.92 3.76 -0.01
CA ARG A 117 28.91 3.72 1.47
C ARG A 117 27.91 2.68 1.98
N TYR A 118 26.73 2.59 1.37
CA TYR A 118 25.73 1.59 1.75
C TYR A 118 26.21 0.16 1.45
N ARG A 119 26.78 -0.09 0.26
CA ARG A 119 27.36 -1.40 -0.09
C ARG A 119 28.53 -1.80 0.81
N SER A 120 29.28 -0.83 1.34
CA SER A 120 30.40 -1.07 2.27
C SER A 120 29.97 -1.66 3.62
N LEU A 121 28.69 -1.54 3.97
CA LEU A 121 28.11 -2.14 5.19
C LEU A 121 27.94 -3.67 5.09
N GLY A 122 28.18 -4.24 3.90
CA GLY A 122 28.22 -5.68 3.67
C GLY A 122 27.07 -6.24 2.82
N PRO A 123 27.04 -7.56 2.60
CA PRO A 123 26.14 -8.21 1.63
C PRO A 123 24.65 -7.98 1.88
N THR A 124 24.27 -7.75 3.15
CA THR A 124 22.88 -7.47 3.52
C THR A 124 22.42 -6.09 3.02
N ALA A 125 23.28 -5.08 3.17
CA ALA A 125 23.01 -3.73 2.68
C ALA A 125 23.06 -3.67 1.15
N VAL A 126 23.91 -4.47 0.50
CA VAL A 126 23.95 -4.60 -0.97
C VAL A 126 22.57 -4.97 -1.55
N ARG A 127 21.90 -5.99 -1.02
CA ARG A 127 20.57 -6.40 -1.52
C ARG A 127 19.48 -5.37 -1.21
N GLN A 128 19.61 -4.65 -0.10
CA GLN A 128 18.69 -3.55 0.22
C GLN A 128 18.86 -2.39 -0.76
N VAL A 129 20.08 -1.95 -1.07
CA VAL A 129 20.29 -0.87 -2.06
C VAL A 129 19.82 -1.29 -3.45
N GLU A 130 20.01 -2.55 -3.85
CA GLU A 130 19.46 -3.09 -5.10
C GLU A 130 17.94 -3.01 -5.13
N GLY A 131 17.26 -3.36 -4.04
CA GLY A 131 15.82 -3.18 -3.93
C GLY A 131 15.38 -1.72 -4.00
N PHE A 132 16.08 -0.80 -3.30
CA PHE A 132 15.83 0.63 -3.40
C PHE A 132 15.96 1.14 -4.84
N GLN A 133 16.94 0.65 -5.60
CA GLN A 133 17.13 0.99 -7.01
C GLN A 133 15.99 0.52 -7.92
N THR A 134 15.17 -0.45 -7.50
CA THR A 134 13.96 -0.85 -8.24
C THR A 134 12.76 0.06 -8.01
N LEU A 135 12.74 0.85 -6.93
CA LEU A 135 11.60 1.70 -6.56
C LEU A 135 11.13 2.63 -7.68
N PRO A 136 11.99 3.37 -8.40
CA PRO A 136 11.54 4.22 -9.50
C PRO A 136 10.78 3.45 -10.59
N SER A 137 11.17 2.20 -10.86
CA SER A 137 10.47 1.36 -11.83
C SER A 137 9.10 0.92 -11.33
N VAL A 138 8.98 0.62 -10.03
CA VAL A 138 7.70 0.29 -9.41
C VAL A 138 6.77 1.51 -9.44
N VAL A 139 7.25 2.69 -9.02
CA VAL A 139 6.47 3.94 -9.05
C VAL A 139 6.05 4.30 -10.48
N ARG A 140 6.93 4.10 -11.48
CA ARG A 140 6.56 4.26 -12.89
C ARG A 140 5.38 3.36 -13.27
N GLY A 141 5.44 2.08 -12.90
CA GLY A 141 4.36 1.13 -13.14
C GLY A 141 3.04 1.60 -12.54
N VAL A 142 3.06 2.13 -11.31
CA VAL A 142 1.86 2.67 -10.64
C VAL A 142 1.26 3.85 -11.40
N ILE A 143 2.09 4.79 -11.84
CA ILE A 143 1.64 5.96 -12.60
C ILE A 143 1.06 5.53 -13.96
N ASP A 144 1.72 4.62 -14.67
CA ASP A 144 1.27 4.14 -15.97
C ASP A 144 -0.02 3.32 -15.88
N ASP A 145 -0.17 2.54 -14.81
CA ASP A 145 -1.42 1.84 -14.49
C ASP A 145 -2.56 2.83 -14.19
N THR A 146 -2.28 3.89 -13.43
CA THR A 146 -3.26 4.95 -13.11
C THR A 146 -3.69 5.69 -14.37
N ASP A 147 -2.76 6.02 -15.27
CA ASP A 147 -3.05 6.62 -16.58
C ASP A 147 -3.87 5.65 -17.47
N SER A 148 -3.52 4.37 -17.49
CA SER A 148 -4.28 3.35 -18.23
C SER A 148 -5.72 3.25 -17.74
N LEU A 149 -5.93 3.28 -16.42
CA LEU A 149 -7.27 3.28 -15.81
C LEU A 149 -8.05 4.54 -16.19
N LEU A 150 -7.45 5.73 -16.06
CA LEU A 150 -8.09 7.00 -16.42
C LEU A 150 -8.52 7.00 -17.89
N ASN A 151 -7.66 6.54 -18.79
CA ASN A 151 -7.95 6.48 -20.22
C ASN A 151 -9.09 5.50 -20.56
N ARG A 152 -9.23 4.41 -19.81
CA ARG A 152 -10.38 3.48 -19.94
C ARG A 152 -11.68 4.10 -19.41
N LEU A 153 -11.61 4.82 -18.28
CA LEU A 153 -12.79 5.44 -17.65
C LEU A 153 -13.31 6.67 -18.39
N ARG A 154 -12.41 7.48 -18.97
CA ARG A 154 -12.73 8.76 -19.65
C ARG A 154 -13.94 8.70 -20.60
N PRO A 155 -13.98 7.83 -21.62
CA PRO A 155 -15.11 7.80 -22.55
C PRO A 155 -16.43 7.43 -21.85
N LEU A 156 -16.37 6.58 -20.82
CA LEU A 156 -17.54 6.16 -20.07
C LEU A 156 -18.05 7.27 -19.16
N LEU A 157 -17.15 7.96 -18.45
CA LEU A 157 -17.46 9.10 -17.59
C LEU A 157 -18.16 10.23 -18.37
N ILE A 158 -17.65 10.56 -19.57
CA ILE A 158 -18.26 11.57 -20.45
C ILE A 158 -19.67 11.15 -20.91
N LYS A 159 -19.85 9.88 -21.30
CA LYS A 159 -21.16 9.33 -21.70
C LYS A 159 -22.14 9.31 -20.53
N ALA A 160 -21.71 8.87 -19.35
CA ALA A 160 -22.53 8.84 -18.15
C ALA A 160 -22.97 10.25 -17.71
N ALA A 161 -22.07 11.23 -17.76
CA ALA A 161 -22.37 12.65 -17.53
C ALA A 161 -23.32 13.24 -18.61
N SER A 162 -23.42 12.60 -19.77
CA SER A 162 -24.39 12.94 -20.82
C SER A 162 -25.77 12.29 -20.61
N GLY A 163 -25.92 11.44 -19.58
CA GLY A 163 -27.18 10.77 -19.24
C GLY A 163 -27.28 9.31 -19.67
N ASP A 164 -26.23 8.71 -20.25
CA ASP A 164 -26.22 7.31 -20.66
C ASP A 164 -26.20 6.36 -19.46
N THR A 165 -27.29 5.63 -19.25
CA THR A 165 -27.46 4.68 -18.15
C THR A 165 -26.68 3.38 -18.34
N LYS A 166 -26.33 2.99 -19.57
CA LYS A 166 -25.46 1.83 -19.83
C LYS A 166 -24.02 2.14 -19.48
N ALA A 167 -23.55 3.34 -19.84
CA ALA A 167 -22.22 3.81 -19.43
C ALA A 167 -22.06 3.84 -17.91
N LYS A 168 -23.11 4.22 -17.18
CA LYS A 168 -23.16 4.19 -15.71
C LYS A 168 -22.90 2.78 -15.12
N LEU A 169 -23.52 1.75 -15.69
CA LEU A 169 -23.29 0.36 -15.27
C LEU A 169 -21.86 -0.11 -15.59
N GLU A 170 -21.35 0.29 -16.75
CA GLU A 170 -20.02 -0.07 -17.23
C GLU A 170 -18.90 0.57 -16.38
N ILE A 171 -19.08 1.83 -15.98
CA ILE A 171 -18.17 2.52 -15.05
C ILE A 171 -18.03 1.73 -13.75
N ALA A 172 -19.14 1.27 -13.15
CA ALA A 172 -19.09 0.52 -11.89
C ALA A 172 -18.24 -0.77 -12.00
N ARG A 173 -18.28 -1.43 -13.17
CA ARG A 173 -17.42 -2.60 -13.46
C ARG A 173 -15.95 -2.20 -13.57
N HIS A 174 -15.65 -1.11 -14.29
CA HIS A 174 -14.26 -0.63 -14.43
C HIS A 174 -13.66 -0.11 -13.12
N THR A 175 -14.47 0.39 -12.19
CA THR A 175 -14.00 0.77 -10.84
C THR A 175 -13.50 -0.43 -10.04
N LEU A 176 -14.14 -1.61 -10.15
CA LEU A 176 -13.64 -2.84 -9.52
C LEU A 176 -12.27 -3.24 -10.09
N SER A 177 -12.13 -3.21 -11.41
CA SER A 177 -10.86 -3.45 -12.10
C SER A 177 -9.78 -2.45 -11.67
N GLY A 178 -10.12 -1.17 -11.53
CA GLY A 178 -9.23 -0.13 -11.01
C GLY A 178 -8.80 -0.36 -9.55
N THR A 179 -9.71 -0.84 -8.70
CA THR A 179 -9.42 -1.20 -7.30
C THR A 179 -8.42 -2.35 -7.23
N ARG A 180 -8.60 -3.38 -8.06
CA ARG A 180 -7.65 -4.50 -8.16
C ARG A 180 -6.27 -4.06 -8.63
N LEU A 181 -6.21 -3.09 -9.54
CA LEU A 181 -4.96 -2.52 -10.04
C LEU A 181 -4.19 -1.82 -8.92
N ALA A 182 -4.87 -1.01 -8.10
CA ALA A 182 -4.27 -0.37 -6.93
C ALA A 182 -3.74 -1.39 -5.91
N ILE A 183 -4.54 -2.43 -5.60
CA ILE A 183 -4.09 -3.52 -4.70
C ILE A 183 -2.88 -4.27 -5.27
N ARG A 184 -2.83 -4.51 -6.59
CA ARG A 184 -1.66 -5.13 -7.24
C ARG A 184 -0.41 -4.26 -7.08
N ASN A 185 -0.55 -2.95 -7.23
CA ASN A 185 0.55 -2.00 -7.11
C ASN A 185 1.10 -1.96 -5.68
N GLU A 186 0.22 -2.02 -4.69
CA GLU A 186 0.61 -2.16 -3.29
C GLU A 186 1.34 -3.50 -3.03
N ASN A 187 0.82 -4.61 -3.57
CA ASN A 187 1.48 -5.91 -3.45
C ASN A 187 2.88 -5.94 -4.06
N ALA A 188 3.13 -5.21 -5.16
CA ALA A 188 4.47 -5.09 -5.73
C ALA A 188 5.46 -4.40 -4.77
N LEU A 189 4.99 -3.39 -4.01
CA LEU A 189 5.80 -2.74 -2.97
C LEU A 189 6.01 -3.64 -1.75
N LEU A 190 4.99 -4.40 -1.36
CA LEU A 190 5.10 -5.37 -0.28
C LEU A 190 6.08 -6.49 -0.63
N ASP A 191 6.04 -7.00 -1.86
CA ASP A 191 6.98 -7.99 -2.36
C ASP A 191 8.41 -7.46 -2.35
N LEU A 192 8.60 -6.20 -2.75
CA LEU A 192 9.90 -5.56 -2.65
C LEU A 192 10.39 -5.48 -1.20
N ALA A 193 9.53 -5.10 -0.25
CA ALA A 193 9.88 -5.03 1.18
C ALA A 193 10.22 -6.39 1.79
N ILE A 194 9.52 -7.45 1.35
CA ILE A 194 9.79 -8.84 1.72
C ILE A 194 11.16 -9.27 1.20
N VAL A 195 11.45 -9.02 -0.09
CA VAL A 195 12.71 -9.43 -0.74
C VAL A 195 13.91 -8.64 -0.23
N MET A 196 13.76 -7.34 0.05
CA MET A 196 14.82 -6.49 0.61
C MET A 196 15.22 -6.89 2.03
N SER A 197 14.37 -7.63 2.75
CA SER A 197 14.66 -8.09 4.10
C SER A 197 15.41 -9.43 4.08
N ASN A 198 16.72 -9.38 4.30
CA ASN A 198 17.56 -10.59 4.37
C ASN A 198 17.42 -11.40 5.66
N ARG A 199 16.60 -10.90 6.58
CA ARG A 199 16.21 -11.58 7.79
C ARG A 199 14.74 -11.99 7.63
N PRO A 200 14.43 -13.27 7.34
CA PRO A 200 13.05 -13.72 7.23
C PRO A 200 12.29 -13.57 8.56
N ASP A 201 13.02 -13.48 9.68
CA ASP A 201 12.49 -13.19 11.01
C ASP A 201 12.40 -11.69 11.32
N HIS A 202 12.65 -10.81 10.34
CA HIS A 202 12.41 -9.38 10.52
C HIS A 202 10.91 -9.11 10.68
N PRO A 203 10.45 -8.34 11.69
CA PRO A 203 9.03 -8.16 11.96
C PRO A 203 8.31 -7.46 10.80
N GLN A 204 9.02 -6.65 10.01
CA GLN A 204 8.50 -6.09 8.76
C GLN A 204 8.08 -7.16 7.76
N VAL A 205 8.84 -8.26 7.61
CA VAL A 205 8.50 -9.32 6.65
C VAL A 205 7.15 -9.95 7.00
N ALA A 206 6.94 -10.22 8.28
CA ALA A 206 5.68 -10.75 8.79
C ALA A 206 4.52 -9.76 8.54
N LEU A 207 4.70 -8.48 8.85
CA LEU A 207 3.68 -7.46 8.53
C LEU A 207 3.42 -7.32 7.02
N SER A 208 4.46 -7.35 6.18
CA SER A 208 4.31 -7.25 4.73
C SER A 208 3.53 -8.43 4.17
N LYS A 209 3.83 -9.65 4.64
CA LYS A 209 3.09 -10.86 4.26
C LYS A 209 1.66 -10.82 4.75
N SER A 210 1.43 -10.32 5.96
CA SER A 210 0.10 -10.12 6.52
C SER A 210 -0.73 -9.17 5.64
N ALA A 211 -0.21 -7.99 5.35
CA ALA A 211 -0.88 -7.02 4.50
C ALA A 211 -1.13 -7.56 3.09
N LYS A 212 -0.13 -8.24 2.49
CA LYS A 212 -0.27 -8.89 1.18
C LYS A 212 -1.36 -9.96 1.18
N ALA A 213 -1.45 -10.78 2.23
CA ALA A 213 -2.49 -11.79 2.36
C ALA A 213 -3.88 -11.15 2.52
N SER A 214 -4.01 -10.07 3.29
CA SER A 214 -5.25 -9.28 3.38
C SER A 214 -5.66 -8.70 2.03
N ASN A 215 -4.70 -8.17 1.26
CA ASN A 215 -4.92 -7.68 -0.10
C ASN A 215 -5.38 -8.77 -1.06
N GLU A 216 -4.78 -9.96 -0.98
CA GLU A 216 -5.18 -11.11 -1.76
C GLU A 216 -6.60 -11.58 -1.40
N ALA A 217 -6.99 -11.53 -0.13
CA ALA A 217 -8.38 -11.78 0.28
C ALA A 217 -9.35 -10.74 -0.32
N SER A 218 -8.99 -9.45 -0.26
CA SER A 218 -9.76 -8.37 -0.87
C SER A 218 -9.90 -8.52 -2.39
N MET A 219 -8.83 -8.93 -3.10
CA MET A 219 -8.89 -9.20 -4.54
C MET A 219 -9.84 -10.35 -4.89
N LEU A 220 -9.90 -11.40 -4.09
CA LEU A 220 -10.85 -12.51 -4.29
C LEU A 220 -12.30 -12.04 -4.15
N ALA A 221 -12.59 -11.17 -3.17
CA ALA A 221 -13.91 -10.56 -3.01
C ALA A 221 -14.28 -9.68 -4.21
N LEU A 222 -13.32 -8.87 -4.69
CA LEU A 222 -13.50 -8.01 -5.86
C LEU A 222 -13.74 -8.81 -7.14
N GLU A 223 -12.99 -9.89 -7.34
CA GLU A 223 -13.15 -10.77 -8.49
C GLU A 223 -14.53 -11.45 -8.47
N TYR A 224 -14.97 -11.95 -7.31
CA TYR A 224 -16.31 -12.51 -7.17
C TYR A 224 -17.39 -11.51 -7.58
N LEU A 225 -17.30 -10.27 -7.09
CA LEU A 225 -18.25 -9.20 -7.43
C LEU A 225 -18.21 -8.79 -8.90
N GLU A 226 -17.01 -8.69 -9.48
CA GLU A 226 -16.83 -8.34 -10.88
C GLU A 226 -17.50 -9.38 -11.79
N ARG A 227 -17.31 -10.67 -11.49
CA ARG A 227 -17.96 -11.77 -12.20
C ARG A 227 -19.48 -11.72 -12.08
N GLN A 228 -20.02 -11.47 -10.88
CA GLN A 228 -21.46 -11.28 -10.70
C GLN A 228 -21.99 -10.08 -11.52
N LEU A 229 -21.29 -8.95 -11.51
CA LEU A 229 -21.68 -7.78 -12.31
C LEU A 229 -21.62 -8.02 -13.81
N ASN A 230 -20.76 -8.95 -14.27
CA ASN A 230 -20.68 -9.39 -15.66
C ASN A 230 -21.75 -10.43 -16.04
N GLY A 231 -22.66 -10.76 -15.12
CA GLY A 231 -23.74 -11.72 -15.34
C GLY A 231 -23.33 -13.19 -15.18
N GLU A 232 -22.12 -13.44 -14.66
CA GLU A 232 -21.70 -14.77 -14.28
C GLU A 232 -22.30 -15.20 -12.94
N THR A 233 -22.30 -16.50 -12.68
CA THR A 233 -22.68 -17.10 -11.40
C THR A 233 -21.44 -17.74 -10.73
N PRO A 234 -20.48 -16.93 -10.25
CA PRO A 234 -19.32 -17.45 -9.54
C PRO A 234 -19.74 -18.18 -8.26
N ASP A 235 -19.01 -19.22 -7.88
CA ASP A 235 -19.27 -19.98 -6.65
C ASP A 235 -18.88 -19.15 -5.40
N PRO A 236 -19.86 -18.69 -4.58
CA PRO A 236 -19.57 -17.91 -3.38
C PRO A 236 -18.84 -18.71 -2.32
N VAL A 237 -19.09 -20.02 -2.23
CA VAL A 237 -18.50 -20.89 -1.21
C VAL A 237 -17.03 -21.10 -1.51
N ALA A 238 -16.68 -21.34 -2.79
CA ALA A 238 -15.29 -21.44 -3.21
C ALA A 238 -14.53 -20.11 -2.99
N ALA A 239 -15.13 -18.97 -3.35
CA ALA A 239 -14.54 -17.66 -3.11
C ALA A 239 -14.33 -17.38 -1.60
N GLY A 240 -15.34 -17.67 -0.78
CA GLY A 240 -15.28 -17.52 0.68
C GLY A 240 -14.20 -18.38 1.32
N LYS A 241 -14.07 -19.66 0.92
CA LYS A 241 -13.00 -20.54 1.39
C LYS A 241 -11.61 -20.05 0.98
N ALA A 242 -11.45 -19.58 -0.26
CA ALA A 242 -10.19 -19.01 -0.71
C ALA A 242 -9.81 -17.75 0.09
N MET A 243 -10.78 -16.89 0.37
CA MET A 243 -10.60 -15.73 1.24
C MET A 243 -10.24 -16.13 2.67
N GLN A 244 -10.93 -17.10 3.27
CA GLN A 244 -10.62 -17.61 4.61
C GLN A 244 -9.18 -18.09 4.72
N ALA A 245 -8.66 -18.77 3.69
CA ALA A 245 -7.26 -19.21 3.67
C ALA A 245 -6.28 -18.02 3.69
N LYS A 246 -6.58 -16.95 2.93
CA LYS A 246 -5.78 -15.72 2.93
C LYS A 246 -5.89 -14.94 4.25
N VAL A 247 -7.09 -14.88 4.83
CA VAL A 247 -7.32 -14.28 6.15
C VAL A 247 -6.56 -15.06 7.25
N ALA A 248 -6.57 -16.39 7.21
CA ALA A 248 -5.82 -17.22 8.15
C ALA A 248 -4.30 -16.98 8.04
N LEU A 249 -3.78 -16.89 6.81
CA LEU A 249 -2.38 -16.53 6.57
C LEU A 249 -2.07 -15.12 7.10
N SER A 250 -2.96 -14.15 6.85
CA SER A 250 -2.81 -12.78 7.36
C SER A 250 -2.70 -12.74 8.88
N ARG A 251 -3.63 -13.39 9.60
CA ARG A 251 -3.58 -13.50 11.07
C ARG A 251 -2.30 -14.16 11.57
N ALA A 252 -1.89 -15.25 10.95
CA ALA A 252 -0.70 -15.99 11.35
C ALA A 252 0.56 -15.11 11.23
N GLU A 253 0.69 -14.36 10.12
CA GLU A 253 1.81 -13.47 9.89
C GLU A 253 1.76 -12.21 10.80
N ALA A 254 0.58 -11.62 11.03
CA ALA A 254 0.40 -10.53 11.99
C ALA A 254 0.84 -10.95 13.41
N ALA A 255 0.47 -12.15 13.84
CA ALA A 255 0.84 -12.70 15.14
C ALA A 255 2.36 -12.92 15.30
N ASN A 256 3.09 -13.13 14.19
CA ASN A 256 4.54 -13.30 14.20
C ASN A 256 5.30 -11.97 14.34
N ALA A 257 4.70 -10.84 13.97
CA ALA A 257 5.38 -9.55 13.94
C ALA A 257 5.94 -9.13 15.32
N TRP A 258 5.15 -9.26 16.39
CA TRP A 258 5.58 -8.84 17.73
C TRP A 258 6.62 -9.76 18.37
N PRO A 259 6.46 -11.09 18.37
CA PRO A 259 7.51 -12.02 18.80
C PRO A 259 8.83 -11.79 18.08
N ASN A 260 8.78 -11.58 16.75
CA ASN A 260 9.96 -11.26 15.94
C ASN A 260 10.60 -9.93 16.35
N ALA A 261 9.80 -8.88 16.57
CA ALA A 261 10.31 -7.60 17.02
C ALA A 261 11.00 -7.70 18.39
N ARG A 262 10.40 -8.44 19.33
CA ARG A 262 11.00 -8.68 20.65
C ARG A 262 12.32 -9.44 20.56
N LYS A 263 12.38 -10.49 19.72
CA LYS A 263 13.60 -11.27 19.48
C LYS A 263 14.70 -10.37 18.93
N ILE A 264 14.41 -9.59 17.89
CA ILE A 264 15.37 -8.65 17.29
C ILE A 264 15.79 -7.56 18.28
N LYS A 265 14.87 -7.06 19.10
CA LYS A 265 15.17 -6.09 20.17
C LYS A 265 16.18 -6.65 21.16
N ALA A 266 16.04 -7.91 21.55
CA ALA A 266 16.97 -8.58 22.45
C ALA A 266 18.34 -8.84 21.80
N GLU A 267 18.35 -9.34 20.56
CA GLU A 267 19.59 -9.69 19.83
C GLU A 267 20.43 -8.47 19.46
N ILE A 268 19.80 -7.46 18.85
CA ILE A 268 20.49 -6.29 18.32
C ILE A 268 20.52 -5.17 19.37
N GLY A 269 19.40 -4.90 20.04
CA GLY A 269 19.29 -3.76 20.96
C GLY A 269 20.25 -3.85 22.17
N GLY A 270 20.61 -5.05 22.59
CA GLY A 270 21.65 -5.27 23.61
C GLY A 270 23.05 -4.84 23.17
N SER A 271 23.36 -5.00 21.87
CA SER A 271 24.65 -4.67 21.27
C SER A 271 24.82 -3.21 20.85
N LEU A 272 23.71 -2.45 20.78
CA LEU A 272 23.75 -1.04 20.42
C LEU A 272 24.28 -0.19 21.59
N PRO A 273 25.15 0.81 21.33
CA PRO A 273 25.58 1.77 22.34
C PRO A 273 24.38 2.57 22.87
N ALA A 274 24.50 3.08 24.10
CA ALA A 274 23.50 4.00 24.63
C ALA A 274 23.55 5.31 23.82
N GLY A 275 22.45 5.67 23.17
CA GLY A 275 22.40 6.81 22.27
C GLY A 275 21.08 6.92 21.48
N PRO A 276 20.91 7.99 20.68
CA PRO A 276 19.74 8.22 19.84
C PRO A 276 19.37 7.03 18.93
N LEU A 277 20.35 6.32 18.35
CA LEU A 277 20.10 5.17 17.48
C LEU A 277 19.44 4.02 18.24
N LYS A 278 19.91 3.72 19.45
CA LYS A 278 19.30 2.69 20.31
C LYS A 278 17.88 3.07 20.73
N THR A 279 17.66 4.35 21.05
CA THR A 279 16.33 4.88 21.38
C THR A 279 15.37 4.77 20.20
N SER A 280 15.75 5.25 19.01
CA SER A 280 14.93 5.17 17.79
C SER A 280 14.68 3.71 17.38
N PHE A 281 15.70 2.84 17.47
CA PHE A 281 15.57 1.41 17.19
C PHE A 281 14.57 0.72 18.13
N ASN A 282 14.71 0.91 19.44
CA ASN A 282 13.81 0.32 20.42
C ASN A 282 12.38 0.84 20.24
N THR A 283 12.23 2.15 20.06
CA THR A 283 10.92 2.79 19.84
C THR A 283 10.28 2.27 18.56
N ALA A 284 11.04 2.12 17.48
CA ALA A 284 10.53 1.54 16.23
C ALA A 284 10.08 0.09 16.44
N LEU A 285 10.86 -0.73 17.16
CA LEU A 285 10.48 -2.11 17.44
C LEU A 285 9.21 -2.22 18.31
N ASP A 286 9.04 -1.32 19.28
CA ASP A 286 7.86 -1.31 20.16
C ASP A 286 6.55 -1.04 19.40
N THR A 287 6.61 -0.34 18.26
CA THR A 287 5.41 -0.12 17.44
C THR A 287 4.94 -1.36 16.67
N TYR A 288 5.72 -2.44 16.59
CA TYR A 288 5.30 -3.65 15.85
C TYR A 288 4.18 -4.42 16.55
N GLU A 289 4.06 -4.30 17.87
CA GLU A 289 2.88 -4.81 18.60
C GLU A 289 1.61 -4.13 18.10
N GLU A 290 1.63 -2.80 18.04
CA GLU A 290 0.50 -2.00 17.57
C GLU A 290 0.14 -2.32 16.12
N SER A 291 1.13 -2.45 15.23
CA SER A 291 0.86 -2.86 13.84
C SER A 291 0.31 -4.28 13.73
N GLY A 292 0.83 -5.23 14.50
CA GLY A 292 0.29 -6.60 14.48
C GLY A 292 -1.18 -6.64 14.91
N GLN A 293 -1.56 -5.82 15.89
CA GLN A 293 -2.96 -5.67 16.32
C GLN A 293 -3.84 -5.05 15.22
N VAL A 294 -3.35 -4.02 14.53
CA VAL A 294 -4.05 -3.41 13.40
C VAL A 294 -4.28 -4.42 12.28
N GLU A 295 -3.24 -5.15 11.86
CA GLU A 295 -3.38 -6.17 10.81
C GLU A 295 -4.33 -7.30 11.21
N THR A 296 -4.30 -7.72 12.49
CA THR A 296 -5.22 -8.73 13.00
C THR A 296 -6.67 -8.26 12.87
N ARG A 297 -6.97 -7.01 13.23
CA ARG A 297 -8.32 -6.45 13.10
C ARG A 297 -8.77 -6.34 11.65
N ILE A 298 -7.87 -5.98 10.74
CA ILE A 298 -8.17 -5.97 9.29
C ILE A 298 -8.49 -7.38 8.82
N ALA A 299 -7.70 -8.38 9.23
CA ALA A 299 -7.96 -9.78 8.91
C ALA A 299 -9.30 -10.26 9.51
N ASP A 300 -9.68 -9.80 10.71
CA ASP A 300 -10.96 -10.13 11.33
C ASP A 300 -12.15 -9.58 10.56
N SER A 301 -12.08 -8.31 10.14
CA SER A 301 -13.09 -7.71 9.27
C SER A 301 -13.23 -8.49 7.95
N LEU A 302 -12.10 -8.81 7.30
CA LEU A 302 -12.08 -9.64 6.08
C LEU A 302 -12.59 -11.06 6.33
N GLY A 303 -12.36 -11.61 7.52
CA GLY A 303 -12.88 -12.91 7.95
C GLY A 303 -14.40 -12.92 8.00
N ALA A 304 -15.02 -11.89 8.58
CA ALA A 304 -16.48 -11.78 8.61
C ALA A 304 -17.09 -11.75 7.19
N ILE A 305 -16.43 -11.07 6.25
CA ILE A 305 -16.83 -11.06 4.84
C ILE A 305 -16.67 -12.45 4.21
N ALA A 306 -15.53 -13.10 4.45
CA ALA A 306 -15.23 -14.42 3.92
C ALA A 306 -16.24 -15.49 4.43
N ASP A 307 -16.64 -15.40 5.70
CA ASP A 307 -17.63 -16.29 6.32
C ASP A 307 -19.03 -16.13 5.72
N ARG A 308 -19.42 -14.89 5.39
CA ARG A 308 -20.70 -14.63 4.69
C ARG A 308 -20.70 -15.25 3.30
N LEU A 309 -19.63 -15.04 2.54
CA LEU A 309 -19.44 -15.68 1.24
C LEU A 309 -19.48 -17.21 1.34
N ALA A 310 -18.73 -17.78 2.30
CA ALA A 310 -18.66 -19.21 2.53
C ALA A 310 -20.03 -19.81 2.90
N SER A 311 -20.92 -19.00 3.49
CA SER A 311 -22.30 -19.36 3.81
C SER A 311 -23.27 -19.16 2.64
N GLY A 312 -22.78 -18.82 1.45
CA GLY A 312 -23.59 -18.57 0.25
C GLY A 312 -24.28 -17.20 0.21
N ASN A 313 -23.93 -16.29 1.14
CA ASN A 313 -24.47 -14.93 1.16
C ASN A 313 -23.64 -13.99 0.26
N SER A 314 -24.19 -12.81 -0.02
CA SER A 314 -23.49 -11.76 -0.78
C SER A 314 -22.28 -11.21 -0.02
N VAL A 315 -21.25 -10.80 -0.77
CA VAL A 315 -20.12 -9.96 -0.28
C VAL A 315 -20.59 -8.58 0.14
N VAL A 316 -21.70 -8.12 -0.45
CA VAL A 316 -22.29 -6.83 -0.14
C VAL A 316 -22.93 -6.94 1.23
N ASP A 317 -22.23 -6.40 2.21
CA ASP A 317 -22.74 -6.17 3.55
C ASP A 317 -23.91 -5.15 3.48
N PRO A 318 -25.15 -5.53 3.83
CA PRO A 318 -26.31 -4.64 3.81
C PRO A 318 -26.10 -3.40 4.67
N ASP A 319 -25.38 -3.56 5.79
CA ASP A 319 -25.09 -2.50 6.76
C ASP A 319 -23.75 -1.81 6.45
N GLY A 320 -22.87 -2.48 5.69
CA GLY A 320 -21.56 -1.96 5.31
C GLY A 320 -20.52 -1.96 6.44
N ASP A 321 -20.85 -2.52 7.60
CA ASP A 321 -20.06 -2.46 8.83
C ASP A 321 -18.70 -3.17 8.71
N ALA A 322 -18.67 -4.37 8.12
CA ALA A 322 -17.43 -5.15 8.05
C ALA A 322 -16.39 -4.48 7.13
N TRP A 323 -16.85 -3.89 6.03
CA TRP A 323 -15.99 -3.18 5.10
C TRP A 323 -15.62 -1.79 5.63
N SER A 324 -16.56 -1.06 6.25
CA SER A 324 -16.32 0.29 6.78
C SER A 324 -15.37 0.32 7.96
N ALA A 325 -15.28 -0.78 8.71
CA ALA A 325 -14.29 -0.96 9.75
C ALA A 325 -12.84 -0.99 9.23
N ILE A 326 -12.61 -1.21 7.93
CA ILE A 326 -11.25 -1.36 7.37
C ILE A 326 -10.53 -0.01 7.17
N GLU A 327 -11.19 1.04 6.66
CA GLU A 327 -10.58 2.38 6.45
C GLU A 327 -9.79 2.90 7.65
N PRO A 328 -10.40 3.02 8.85
CA PRO A 328 -9.70 3.65 9.96
C PRO A 328 -8.51 2.81 10.45
N LEU A 329 -8.56 1.48 10.26
CA LEU A 329 -7.45 0.59 10.59
C LEU A 329 -6.28 0.77 9.61
N VAL A 330 -6.62 0.93 8.35
CA VAL A 330 -5.72 1.20 7.23
C VAL A 330 -5.04 2.56 7.39
N GLU A 331 -5.79 3.61 7.72
CA GLU A 331 -5.22 4.92 8.09
C GLU A 331 -4.29 4.82 9.31
N ARG A 332 -4.69 4.03 10.31
CA ARG A 332 -3.87 3.78 11.51
C ARG A 332 -2.56 3.08 11.14
N ARG A 333 -2.59 2.10 10.24
CA ARG A 333 -1.40 1.42 9.71
C ARG A 333 -0.43 2.43 9.10
N THR A 334 -0.89 3.36 8.27
CA THR A 334 -0.06 4.44 7.71
C THR A 334 0.51 5.32 8.78
N ALA A 335 -0.29 5.77 9.75
CA ALA A 335 0.15 6.65 10.81
C ALA A 335 1.27 6.02 11.65
N ILE A 336 1.16 4.73 11.98
CA ILE A 336 2.21 3.98 12.68
C ILE A 336 3.48 3.91 11.82
N GLN A 337 3.35 3.65 10.53
CA GLN A 337 4.49 3.61 9.62
C GLN A 337 5.17 4.98 9.47
N ALA A 338 4.40 6.05 9.30
CA ALA A 338 4.92 7.42 9.24
C ALA A 338 5.66 7.80 10.53
N ARG A 339 5.12 7.41 11.68
CA ARG A 339 5.80 7.56 12.98
C ARG A 339 7.16 6.85 12.97
N ARG A 340 7.24 5.60 12.51
CA ARG A 340 8.54 4.87 12.42
C ARG A 340 9.56 5.59 11.54
N VAL A 341 9.13 6.10 10.38
CA VAL A 341 10.01 6.83 9.46
C VAL A 341 10.51 8.13 10.11
N SER A 342 9.63 8.86 10.80
CA SER A 342 9.99 10.13 11.44
C SER A 342 11.07 10.01 12.53
N LEU A 343 11.20 8.82 13.16
CA LEU A 343 12.25 8.55 14.18
C LEU A 343 13.68 8.63 13.63
N PHE A 344 13.84 8.55 12.31
CA PHE A 344 15.13 8.61 11.62
C PHE A 344 15.31 9.89 10.79
N GLN A 345 14.34 10.80 10.84
CA GLN A 345 14.37 12.10 10.14
C GLN A 345 14.72 13.27 11.06
N GLN A 346 14.66 13.10 12.39
CA GLN A 346 14.93 14.19 13.34
C GLN A 346 16.42 14.55 13.36
N ARG A 347 16.73 15.71 12.76
CA ARG A 347 17.94 16.53 13.00
C ARG A 347 17.50 17.91 13.43
#